data_AF-A0A662LS46-F1
#
_entry.id   AF-A0A662LS46-F1
#
_cell.length_a   1.000
_cell.length_b   1.000
_cell.length_c   1.000
_cell.angle_alpha   90.00
_cell.angle_beta   90.00
_cell.angle_gamma   90.00
#
_symmetry.space_group_name_H-M   'P 1'
#
loop_
_entity.id
_entity.type
_entity.pdbx_description
1 polymer ?
#
loop_
_entity_poly.entity_id
_entity_poly.type
_entity_poly.pdbx_seq_one_letter_code
_entity_poly.pdbx_strand_id
1 'polypeptide(L)'
;MLFAYYVKNKNHPFVFGWWAYTFPLGAFVISNGAIGNIINVSFFSYIIQFGNILLLLVWCIVFYLTLKQTLNGEAFKGHVEEEQNKM
;
A
#
# COMPACT_ATOMS: atom_id res chain seq x y z
N MET A 1 16.09 8.06 -21.81
CA MET A 1 15.04 9.06 -22.08
C MET A 1 13.63 8.60 -21.70
N LEU A 2 13.28 7.30 -21.78
CA LEU A 2 11.94 6.80 -21.41
C LEU A 2 11.58 6.93 -19.91
N PHE A 3 12.53 6.69 -18.99
CA PHE A 3 12.26 6.77 -17.53
C PHE A 3 11.81 8.16 -17.07
N ALA A 4 12.44 9.23 -17.59
CA ALA A 4 12.11 10.60 -17.21
C ALA A 4 10.73 11.04 -17.75
N TYR A 5 10.33 10.52 -18.91
CA TYR A 5 9.00 10.77 -19.48
C TYR A 5 7.90 10.08 -18.65
N TYR A 6 8.14 8.84 -18.21
CA TYR A 6 7.20 8.08 -17.37
C TYR A 6 7.04 8.68 -15.96
N VAL A 7 8.13 9.21 -15.38
CA VAL A 7 8.10 9.89 -14.07
C VAL A 7 7.38 11.24 -14.12
N LYS A 8 7.32 11.89 -15.29
CA LYS A 8 6.70 13.21 -15.47
C LYS A 8 5.19 13.13 -15.75
N ASN A 9 4.71 12.04 -16.35
CA ASN A 9 3.29 11.77 -16.59
C ASN A 9 2.64 10.97 -15.44
N LYS A 10 2.86 11.38 -14.18
CA LYS A 10 2.15 10.80 -13.02
C LYS A 10 0.70 11.27 -12.94
N ASN A 11 -0.10 10.96 -13.95
CA ASN A 11 -1.46 10.53 -13.65
C ASN A 11 -1.30 9.14 -13.08
N HIS A 12 -0.99 9.04 -11.78
CA HIS A 12 -1.19 7.81 -11.05
C HIS A 12 -2.66 7.84 -10.65
N PRO A 13 -3.58 7.21 -11.41
CA PRO A 13 -4.87 6.87 -10.83
C PRO A 13 -4.57 6.16 -9.50
N PHE A 14 -5.38 6.42 -8.49
CA PHE A 14 -5.18 5.87 -7.15
C PHE A 14 -5.57 4.38 -7.14
N VAL A 15 -4.98 3.61 -8.04
CA VAL A 15 -5.22 2.18 -8.25
C VAL A 15 -4.71 1.42 -7.03
N PHE A 16 -5.33 0.27 -6.78
CA PHE A 16 -5.08 -0.72 -5.71
C PHE A 16 -3.61 -1.00 -5.32
N GLY A 17 -2.61 -0.55 -6.09
CA GLY A 17 -1.18 -0.71 -5.81
C GLY A 17 -0.71 -0.15 -4.47
N TRP A 18 -1.46 0.73 -3.79
CA TRP A 18 -1.10 1.16 -2.43
C TRP A 18 -1.18 0.04 -1.38
N TRP A 19 -2.02 -0.98 -1.60
CA TRP A 19 -2.03 -2.17 -0.74
C TRP A 19 -0.71 -2.94 -0.78
N ALA A 20 0.07 -2.83 -1.88
CA ALA A 20 1.36 -3.48 -2.02
C ALA A 20 2.40 -3.00 -0.98
N TYR A 21 2.17 -1.88 -0.28
CA TYR A 21 3.04 -1.43 0.81
C TYR A 21 2.73 -2.12 2.15
N THR A 22 1.49 -2.57 2.37
CA THR A 22 1.10 -3.21 3.64
C THR A 22 1.71 -4.62 3.77
N PHE A 23 1.86 -5.35 2.66
CA PHE A 23 2.35 -6.73 2.66
C PHE A 23 3.83 -6.85 3.06
N PRO A 24 4.79 -6.16 2.43
CA PRO A 24 6.19 -6.20 2.82
C PRO A 24 6.42 -5.68 4.25
N LEU A 25 5.64 -4.67 4.65
CA LEU A 25 5.76 -4.07 5.98
C LEU A 25 5.23 -5.01 7.08
N GLY A 26 4.13 -5.72 6.82
CA GLY A 26 3.67 -6.79 7.71
C GLY A 26 4.68 -7.93 7.83
N ALA A 27 5.24 -8.39 6.70
CA ALA A 27 6.29 -9.42 6.71
C ALA A 27 7.53 -8.99 7.49
N PHE A 28 7.95 -7.72 7.36
CA PHE A 28 9.05 -7.15 8.15
C PHE A 28 8.77 -7.19 9.65
N VAL A 29 7.58 -6.76 10.09
CA VAL A 29 7.18 -6.78 11.50
C VAL A 29 7.16 -8.21 12.07
N ILE A 30 6.60 -9.17 11.32
CA ILE A 30 6.52 -10.57 11.74
C ILE A 30 7.92 -11.18 11.85
N SER A 31 8.80 -10.92 10.87
CA SER A 31 10.19 -11.38 10.90
C SER A 31 10.92 -10.86 12.14
N ASN A 32 10.78 -9.57 12.46
CA ASN A 32 11.36 -8.98 13.67
C ASN A 32 10.76 -9.56 14.96
N GLY A 33 9.49 -9.95 14.95
CA GLY A 33 8.85 -10.73 16.02
C GLY A 33 9.48 -12.09 16.24
N ALA A 34 9.69 -12.85 15.17
CA ALA A 34 10.33 -14.16 15.22
C ALA A 34 11.77 -14.05 15.75
N ILE A 35 12.55 -13.10 15.24
CA ILE A 35 13.90 -12.82 15.73
C ILE A 35 13.88 -12.40 17.21
N GLY A 36 13.02 -11.47 17.60
CA GLY A 36 12.92 -10.98 18.98
C GLY A 36 12.60 -12.09 19.99
N ASN A 37 11.80 -13.08 19.59
CA ASN A 37 11.46 -14.22 20.43
C ASN A 37 12.66 -15.18 20.63
N ILE A 38 13.53 -15.29 19.62
CA ILE A 38 14.73 -16.14 19.67
C ILE A 38 15.82 -15.54 20.57
N ILE A 39 16.10 -14.24 20.44
CA ILE A 39 17.14 -13.56 21.23
C ILE A 39 16.65 -12.97 22.56
N ASN A 40 15.34 -12.90 22.78
CA ASN A 40 14.71 -12.45 24.04
C ASN A 40 15.15 -11.04 24.50
N VAL A 41 15.45 -10.15 23.55
CA VAL A 41 15.88 -8.77 23.82
C VAL A 41 14.72 -7.80 23.65
N SER A 42 14.43 -7.01 24.68
CA SER A 42 13.32 -6.03 24.72
C SER A 42 13.37 -4.96 23.61
N PHE A 43 14.53 -4.75 22.99
CA PHE A 43 14.71 -3.85 21.85
C PHE A 43 13.78 -4.20 20.67
N PHE A 44 13.58 -5.48 20.39
CA PHE A 44 12.73 -5.93 19.28
C PHE A 44 11.27 -5.59 19.50
N SER A 45 10.81 -5.58 20.75
CA SER A 45 9.44 -5.20 21.13
C SER A 45 9.12 -3.78 20.66
N TYR A 46 10.05 -2.83 20.80
CA TYR A 46 9.84 -1.45 20.32
C TYR A 46 9.74 -1.38 18.79
N ILE A 47 10.56 -2.14 18.06
CA ILE A 47 10.49 -2.17 16.59
C ILE A 47 9.16 -2.77 16.12
N ILE A 48 8.72 -3.85 16.75
CA ILE A 48 7.43 -4.51 16.43
C ILE A 48 6.27 -3.55 16.70
N GLN A 49 6.29 -2.86 17.84
CA GLN A 49 5.23 -1.92 18.22
C GLN A 49 5.17 -0.73 17.26
N PHE A 50 6.33 -0.14 16.93
CA PHE A 50 6.43 0.94 15.94
C PHE A 50 5.96 0.48 14.55
N GLY A 51 6.42 -0.69 14.09
CA GLY A 51 6.05 -1.24 12.80
C GLY A 51 4.56 -1.56 12.69
N ASN A 52 3.91 -2.03 13.77
CA ASN A 52 2.46 -2.22 13.81
C ASN A 52 1.69 -0.91 13.72
N ILE A 53 2.14 0.15 14.42
CA ILE A 53 1.50 1.48 14.33
C ILE A 53 1.62 2.02 12.90
N LEU A 54 2.80 1.89 12.29
CA LEU A 54 3.01 2.33 10.91
C LEU A 54 2.16 1.52 9.92
N LEU A 55 2.05 0.20 10.12
CA LEU A 55 1.18 -0.67 9.33
C LEU A 55 -0.27 -0.22 9.43
N LEU A 56 -0.76 0.04 10.65
CA LEU A 56 -2.13 0.47 10.90
C LEU A 56 -2.42 1.82 10.24
N LEU A 57 -1.48 2.78 10.31
CA LEU A 57 -1.62 4.08 9.65
C LEU A 57 -1.74 3.94 8.14
N VAL A 58 -0.81 3.20 7.51
CA VAL A 58 -0.85 2.95 6.06
C VAL A 58 -2.15 2.23 5.69
N TRP A 59 -2.54 1.22 6.46
CA TRP A 59 -3.77 0.48 6.25
C TRP A 59 -5.01 1.39 6.30
N CYS A 60 -5.14 2.25 7.32
CA CYS A 60 -6.25 3.20 7.45
C CYS A 60 -6.29 4.20 6.29
N ILE A 61 -5.15 4.73 5.86
CA ILE A 61 -5.04 5.66 4.73
C ILE A 61 -5.53 5.00 3.45
N VAL A 62 -5.03 3.80 3.16
CA VAL A 62 -5.39 3.05 1.95
C VAL A 62 -6.85 2.61 2.01
N PHE A 63 -7.34 2.16 3.16
CA PHE A 63 -8.73 1.81 3.36
C PHE A 63 -9.65 3.00 3.11
N TYR A 64 -9.34 4.17 3.68
CA TYR A 64 -10.11 5.41 3.46
C TYR A 64 -10.13 5.82 1.99
N LEU A 65 -8.98 5.75 1.31
CA LEU A 65 -8.86 6.07 -0.12
C LEU A 65 -9.61 5.06 -1.00
N THR A 66 -9.61 3.78 -0.61
CA THR A 66 -10.41 2.73 -1.27
C THR A 66 -11.90 3.01 -1.07
N LEU A 67 -12.32 3.36 0.15
CA LEU A 67 -13.71 3.68 0.47
C LEU A 67 -14.19 4.90 -0.32
N LYS A 68 -13.39 5.97 -0.34
CA LYS A 68 -13.69 7.20 -1.09
C LYS A 68 -13.85 6.93 -2.58
N GLN A 69 -12.97 6.13 -3.18
CA GLN A 69 -13.06 5.77 -4.60
C GLN A 69 -14.25 4.85 -4.90
N THR A 70 -14.58 3.95 -3.97
CA THR A 70 -15.74 3.05 -4.10
C THR A 70 -17.04 3.84 -4.02
N LEU A 71 -17.15 4.77 -3.06
CA LEU A 71 -18.33 5.62 -2.88
C LEU A 71 -18.51 6.63 -4.03
N ASN A 72 -17.42 7.13 -4.60
CA ASN A 72 -17.46 8.01 -5.78
C ASN A 72 -17.82 7.26 -7.09
N GLY A 73 -17.94 5.94 -7.08
CA GLY A 73 -18.26 5.14 -8.27
C GLY A 73 -17.15 5.11 -9.33
N GLU A 74 -15.97 5.63 -9.04
CA GLU A 74 -14.82 5.68 -9.96
C GLU A 74 -13.89 4.48 -9.82
N ALA A 75 -14.01 3.71 -8.73
CA ALA A 75 -13.18 2.53 -8.47
C ALA A 75 -13.17 1.48 -9.60
N PHE A 76 -14.21 1.44 -10.43
CA PHE A 76 -14.35 0.52 -11.57
C PHE A 76 -14.45 1.20 -12.95
N LYS A 77 -14.47 2.54 -13.03
CA LYS A 77 -14.61 3.24 -14.32
C LYS A 77 -13.37 3.15 -15.21
N GLY A 78 -12.19 2.95 -14.62
CA GLY A 78 -10.93 2.83 -15.37
C GLY A 78 -10.86 1.66 -16.35
N HIS A 79 -11.80 0.71 -16.30
CA HIS A 79 -11.81 -0.44 -17.20
C HIS A 79 -12.77 -0.31 -18.41
N VAL A 80 -13.60 0.74 -18.47
CA VAL A 80 -14.65 0.88 -19.50
C VAL A 80 -14.25 1.82 -20.65
N GLU A 81 -13.35 2.78 -20.41
CA GLU A 81 -12.91 3.73 -21.45
C GLU A 81 -11.99 3.12 -22.51
N GLU A 82 -11.24 2.06 -22.21
CA GLU A 82 -10.38 1.38 -23.20
C GLU A 82 -11.17 0.52 -24.22
N GLU A 83 -12.38 0.06 -23.90
CA GLU A 83 -13.23 -0.67 -24.84
C GLU A 83 -14.04 0.27 -25.76
N GLN A 84 -14.39 1.46 -25.29
CA GLN A 84 -15.14 2.45 -26.09
C GLN A 84 -14.27 3.17 -27.13
N ASN A 85 -12.95 3.27 -26.93
CA ASN A 85 -12.02 3.87 -27.89
C ASN A 85 -11.47 2.87 -28.93
N LYS A 86 -12.00 1.63 -28.94
CA LYS A 86 -11.69 0.59 -29.93
C LYS A 86 -12.89 0.23 -30.83
N MET A 87 -14.03 0.91 -30.66
CA MET A 87 -15.16 0.90 -31.60
C MET A 87 -15.20 2.22 -32.37
#